data_AF-A0AAE9JRU7-F1
#
_entry.id   AF-A0AAE9JRU7-F1
#
_cell.length_a   1.000
_cell.length_b   1.000
_cell.length_c   1.000
_cell.angle_alpha   90.00
_cell.angle_beta   90.00
_cell.angle_gamma   90.00
#
_symmetry.space_group_name_H-M   'P 1'
#
loop_
_entity.id
_entity.type
_entity.pdbx_description
1 polymer ?
#
loop_
_entity_poly.entity_id
_entity_poly.type
_entity_poly.pdbx_seq_one_letter_code
_entity_poly.pdbx_strand_id
1 'polypeptide(L)'
;MTFWILSLTVTLLLQSHGGWPVMIWCLVWTVLLFVGIYGCAMIRRQIRIGLNHVVKKANKIIVDRHFLTGVEDRGQLSCHKVVIHFIRFNVLECRADIIRQLKIIKTGGCVFGGANQQEDPNEESIEREAAALILQYSQEYVKSVVKKRLIFPSKPIHGVSNYAPKHCRAMMCLCQFIDERHFNPKPKKWYAKYI
;
A
#
# COMPACT_ATOMS: atom_id res chain seq x y z
N MET A 1 9.24 -5.00 -27.95
CA MET A 1 9.56 -6.41 -27.69
C MET A 1 8.48 -7.33 -28.24
N THR A 2 7.22 -7.18 -27.83
CA THR A 2 6.08 -8.00 -28.34
C THR A 2 5.87 -7.93 -29.85
N PHE A 3 6.04 -6.75 -30.47
CA PHE A 3 5.91 -6.54 -31.92
C PHE A 3 6.94 -7.35 -32.74
N TRP A 4 8.20 -7.39 -32.29
CA TRP A 4 9.27 -8.12 -32.96
C TRP A 4 9.11 -9.64 -32.81
N ILE A 5 8.64 -10.10 -31.65
CA ILE A 5 8.32 -11.53 -31.42
C ILE A 5 7.17 -11.97 -32.35
N LEU A 6 6.12 -11.15 -32.48
CA LEU A 6 4.99 -11.43 -33.38
C LEU A 6 5.43 -11.49 -34.85
N SER A 7 6.25 -10.53 -35.30
CA SER A 7 6.79 -10.51 -36.66
C SER A 7 7.64 -11.75 -36.98
N LEU A 8 8.46 -12.19 -36.02
CA LEU A 8 9.30 -13.38 -36.16
C LEU A 8 8.48 -14.68 -36.16
N THR A 9 7.40 -14.75 -35.36
CA THR A 9 6.48 -15.90 -35.39
C THR A 9 5.70 -16.01 -36.71
N VAL A 10 5.27 -14.88 -37.29
CA VAL A 10 4.54 -14.87 -38.56
C VAL A 10 5.45 -15.28 -39.72
N THR A 11 6.68 -14.78 -39.75
CA THR A 11 7.67 -15.12 -40.80
C THR A 11 8.07 -16.60 -40.75
N LEU A 12 8.18 -17.21 -39.57
CA LEU A 12 8.44 -18.65 -39.43
C LEU A 12 7.25 -19.54 -39.83
N LEU A 13 6.02 -19.09 -39.59
CA LEU A 13 4.79 -19.80 -40.01
C LEU A 13 4.63 -19.88 -41.53
N LEU A 14 5.16 -18.89 -42.25
CA LEU A 14 5.11 -18.81 -43.71
C LEU A 14 6.14 -19.70 -44.42
N GLN A 15 7.11 -20.29 -43.69
CA GLN A 15 8.12 -21.19 -44.25
C GLN A 15 7.68 -22.67 -44.20
N SER A 16 7.35 -23.24 -45.37
CA SER A 16 6.81 -24.61 -45.49
C SER A 16 7.81 -25.72 -45.13
N HIS A 17 9.12 -25.48 -45.28
CA HIS A 17 10.17 -26.50 -45.08
C HIS A 17 11.02 -26.24 -43.83
N GLY A 18 10.43 -26.38 -42.64
CA GLY A 18 11.18 -26.41 -41.37
C GLY A 18 10.95 -25.26 -40.39
N GLY A 19 9.96 -24.39 -40.62
CA GLY A 19 9.59 -23.31 -39.68
C GLY A 19 8.88 -23.80 -38.41
N TRP A 20 8.15 -24.93 -38.50
CA TRP A 20 7.33 -25.47 -37.41
C TRP A 20 8.11 -25.82 -36.13
N PRO A 21 9.25 -26.55 -36.17
CA PRO A 21 10.03 -26.85 -34.96
C PRO A 21 10.57 -25.59 -34.27
N VAL A 22 11.01 -24.60 -35.07
CA VAL A 22 11.53 -23.32 -34.54
C VAL A 22 10.43 -22.51 -33.89
N MET A 23 9.23 -22.50 -34.47
CA MET A 23 8.06 -21.83 -33.87
C MET A 23 7.65 -22.47 -32.54
N ILE A 24 7.54 -23.80 -32.48
CA ILE A 24 7.20 -24.52 -31.24
C ILE A 24 8.24 -24.22 -30.15
N TRP A 25 9.53 -24.26 -30.50
CA TRP A 25 10.62 -23.91 -29.58
C TRP A 25 10.49 -22.47 -29.07
N CYS A 26 10.15 -21.52 -29.93
CA CYS A 26 9.96 -20.12 -29.56
C CYS A 26 8.77 -19.90 -28.60
N LEU A 27 7.66 -20.62 -28.83
CA LEU A 27 6.51 -20.60 -27.92
C LEU A 27 6.85 -21.18 -26.55
N VAL A 28 7.56 -22.31 -26.51
CA VAL A 28 8.03 -22.94 -25.26
C VAL A 28 8.91 -21.97 -24.46
N TRP A 29 9.87 -21.31 -25.11
CA TRP A 29 10.71 -20.31 -24.45
C TRP A 29 9.92 -19.10 -23.95
N THR A 30 8.92 -18.65 -24.70
CA THR A 30 8.04 -17.56 -24.28
C THR A 30 7.29 -17.92 -23.00
N VAL A 31 6.73 -19.14 -22.93
CA VAL A 31 6.07 -19.64 -21.72
C VAL A 31 7.03 -19.71 -20.53
N LEU A 32 8.26 -20.23 -20.74
CA LEU A 32 9.28 -20.28 -19.70
C LEU A 32 9.65 -18.89 -19.16
N LEU A 33 9.76 -17.88 -20.04
CA LEU A 33 10.01 -16.50 -19.63
C LEU A 33 8.86 -15.93 -18.79
N PHE A 34 7.61 -16.17 -19.18
CA PHE A 34 6.45 -15.73 -18.39
C PHE A 34 6.40 -16.39 -17.01
N VAL A 35 6.68 -17.70 -16.94
CA VAL A 35 6.79 -18.42 -15.66
C VAL A 35 7.91 -17.83 -14.81
N GLY A 36 9.07 -17.53 -15.40
CA GLY A 36 10.20 -16.90 -14.70
C GLY A 36 9.87 -15.50 -14.15
N ILE A 37 9.24 -14.64 -14.95
CA ILE A 37 8.79 -13.31 -14.52
C ILE A 37 7.74 -13.42 -13.41
N TYR A 38 6.78 -14.34 -13.56
CA TYR A 38 5.74 -14.58 -12.56
C TYR A 38 6.35 -15.05 -11.24
N GLY A 39 7.27 -16.01 -11.27
CA GLY A 39 8.02 -16.49 -10.11
C GLY A 39 8.79 -15.35 -9.43
N CYS A 40 9.50 -14.52 -10.20
CA CYS A 40 10.21 -13.36 -9.67
C CYS A 40 9.25 -12.34 -9.02
N ALA A 41 8.09 -12.08 -9.62
CA ALA A 41 7.07 -11.20 -9.06
C ALA A 41 6.48 -11.76 -7.75
N MET A 42 6.25 -13.07 -7.70
CA MET A 42 5.76 -13.77 -6.51
C MET A 42 6.75 -13.68 -5.35
N ILE A 43 8.03 -13.97 -5.58
CA ILE A 43 9.07 -13.87 -4.56
C ILE A 43 9.16 -12.43 -4.03
N ARG A 44 9.20 -11.43 -4.94
CA ARG A 44 9.20 -10.00 -4.54
C ARG A 44 7.96 -9.62 -3.73
N ARG A 45 6.79 -10.19 -4.04
CA ARG A 45 5.56 -9.96 -3.27
C ARG A 45 5.69 -10.54 -1.87
N GLN A 46 6.19 -11.77 -1.74
CA GLN A 46 6.37 -12.44 -0.44
C GLN A 46 7.35 -11.68 0.46
N ILE A 47 8.51 -11.25 -0.07
CA ILE A 47 9.49 -10.46 0.69
C ILE A 47 8.86 -9.16 1.21
N ARG A 48 8.05 -8.48 0.39
CA ARG A 48 7.37 -7.24 0.80
C ARG A 48 6.39 -7.47 1.95
N ILE A 49 5.62 -8.56 1.89
CA ILE A 49 4.67 -8.93 2.94
C ILE A 49 5.44 -9.27 4.23
N GLY A 50 6.48 -10.10 4.13
CA GLY A 50 7.34 -10.45 5.27
C GLY A 50 7.97 -9.22 5.93
N LEU A 51 8.52 -8.30 5.13
CA LEU A 51 9.09 -7.04 5.64
C LEU A 51 8.06 -6.20 6.38
N ASN A 52 6.82 -6.11 5.87
CA ASN A 52 5.76 -5.38 6.55
C ASN A 52 5.45 -6.00 7.94
N HIS A 53 5.45 -7.33 8.06
CA HIS A 53 5.26 -7.99 9.35
C HIS A 53 6.41 -7.71 10.34
N VAL A 54 7.66 -7.74 9.87
CA VAL A 54 8.84 -7.44 10.72
C VAL A 54 8.79 -5.99 11.20
N VAL A 55 8.51 -5.04 10.30
CA VAL A 55 8.39 -3.62 10.66
C VAL A 55 7.20 -3.38 11.59
N LYS A 56 6.07 -4.06 11.40
CA LYS A 56 4.92 -4.00 12.32
C LYS A 56 5.32 -4.41 13.73
N LYS A 57 6.07 -5.52 13.87
CA LYS A 57 6.58 -5.99 15.17
C LYS A 57 7.56 -5.00 15.80
N ALA A 58 8.49 -4.44 15.01
CA ALA A 58 9.44 -3.44 15.51
C ALA A 58 8.73 -2.14 15.95
N ASN A 59 7.79 -1.65 15.14
CA ASN A 59 7.02 -0.45 15.48
C ASN A 59 6.13 -0.65 16.70
N LYS A 60 5.68 -1.88 17.02
CA LYS A 60 4.97 -2.16 18.27
C LYS A 60 5.77 -1.76 19.52
N ILE A 61 7.10 -1.82 19.46
CA ILE A 61 8.00 -1.48 20.59
C ILE A 61 8.36 0.00 20.58
N ILE A 62 8.51 0.58 19.39
CA ILE A 62 9.07 1.93 19.21
C ILE A 62 8.00 3.04 19.24
N VAL A 63 6.74 2.70 18.89
CA VAL A 63 5.65 3.66 18.75
C VAL A 63 5.36 4.44 20.04
N ASP A 64 5.54 3.79 21.20
CA ASP A 64 5.33 4.39 22.52
C ASP A 64 6.32 5.53 22.81
N ARG A 65 7.45 5.58 22.10
CA ARG A 65 8.48 6.63 22.23
C ARG A 65 8.32 7.77 21.22
N HIS A 66 7.16 7.89 20.56
CA HIS A 66 6.87 8.88 19.51
C HIS A 66 7.80 8.78 18.27
N PHE A 67 8.21 7.57 17.93
CA PHE A 67 8.98 7.28 16.72
C PHE A 67 8.26 6.26 15.85
N LEU A 68 8.38 6.44 14.54
CA LEU A 68 7.90 5.50 13.53
C LEU A 68 9.08 5.05 12.68
N THR A 69 9.27 3.75 12.57
CA THR A 69 10.36 3.16 11.78
C THR A 69 9.82 2.63 10.47
N GLY A 70 10.58 2.78 9.40
CA GLY A 70 10.30 2.13 8.13
C GLY A 70 11.56 1.70 7.42
N VAL A 71 11.46 0.60 6.68
CA VAL A 71 12.60 -0.01 5.98
C VAL A 71 12.38 0.10 4.48
N GLU A 72 13.26 0.82 3.80
CA GLU A 72 13.26 0.95 2.34
C GLU A 72 14.40 0.11 1.76
N ASP A 73 14.04 -0.86 0.93
CA ASP A 73 15.02 -1.57 0.11
C ASP A 73 15.21 -0.81 -1.21
N ARG A 74 16.40 -0.25 -1.39
CA ARG A 74 16.80 0.43 -2.63
C ARG A 74 17.34 -0.58 -3.66
N GLY A 75 17.60 -1.82 -3.26
CA GLY A 75 18.01 -2.89 -4.16
C GLY A 75 16.88 -3.29 -5.08
N GLN A 76 17.12 -3.33 -6.39
CA GLN A 76 16.10 -3.78 -7.34
C GLN A 76 15.82 -5.29 -7.25
N LEU A 77 16.75 -6.11 -6.70
CA LEU A 77 16.63 -7.58 -6.56
C LEU A 77 17.40 -8.21 -5.38
N SER A 78 18.54 -7.67 -4.96
CA SER A 78 19.46 -8.37 -4.03
C SER A 78 19.45 -7.89 -2.57
N CYS A 79 18.51 -7.03 -2.15
CA CYS A 79 18.51 -6.42 -0.81
C CYS A 79 19.86 -5.79 -0.39
N HIS A 80 20.74 -5.45 -1.33
CA HIS A 80 22.12 -5.02 -1.03
C HIS A 80 22.19 -3.64 -0.35
N LYS A 81 21.15 -2.82 -0.49
CA LYS A 81 21.11 -1.47 0.09
C LYS A 81 19.78 -1.26 0.80
N VAL A 82 19.77 -1.64 2.08
CA VAL A 82 18.65 -1.43 2.99
C VAL A 82 18.87 -0.13 3.74
N VAL A 83 17.87 0.76 3.73
CA VAL A 83 17.87 1.99 4.51
C VAL A 83 16.75 1.92 5.54
N ILE A 84 17.11 2.10 6.80
CA ILE A 84 16.15 2.20 7.91
C ILE A 84 15.92 3.67 8.19
N HIS A 85 14.65 4.07 8.17
CA HIS A 85 14.21 5.43 8.42
C HIS A 85 13.54 5.51 9.79
N PHE A 86 13.97 6.45 10.62
CA PHE A 86 13.30 6.82 11.86
C PHE A 86 12.66 8.20 11.69
N ILE A 87 11.35 8.28 11.87
CA ILE A 87 10.60 9.53 11.78
C ILE A 87 10.02 9.82 13.16
N ARG A 88 10.29 11.00 13.70
CA ARG A 88 9.62 11.47 14.93
C ARG A 88 8.16 11.79 14.58
N PHE A 89 7.22 11.12 15.24
CA PHE A 89 5.80 11.23 14.93
C PHE A 89 4.96 11.00 16.19
N ASN A 90 4.07 11.94 16.51
CA ASN A 90 3.16 11.80 17.64
C ASN A 90 1.90 11.03 17.22
N VAL A 91 1.77 9.80 17.70
CA VAL A 91 0.66 8.90 17.34
C VAL A 91 -0.59 9.14 18.18
N LEU A 92 -0.48 9.77 19.36
CA LEU A 92 -1.59 9.90 20.32
C LEU A 92 -2.82 10.59 19.71
N GLU A 93 -2.61 11.73 19.05
CA GLU A 93 -3.69 12.48 18.39
C GLU A 93 -4.30 11.70 17.21
N CYS A 94 -3.44 11.01 16.45
CA CYS A 94 -3.90 10.16 15.34
C CYS A 94 -4.74 8.98 15.81
N ARG A 95 -4.42 8.40 16.98
CA ARG A 95 -5.13 7.26 17.55
C ARG A 95 -6.56 7.65 17.91
N ALA A 96 -6.76 8.81 18.54
CA ALA A 96 -8.10 9.31 18.89
C ALA A 96 -8.98 9.48 17.65
N ASP A 97 -8.41 10.03 16.57
CA ASP A 97 -9.09 10.21 15.29
C ASP A 97 -9.52 8.88 14.65
N ILE A 98 -8.64 7.88 14.67
CA ILE A 98 -8.93 6.55 14.10
C ILE A 98 -9.97 5.83 14.94
N ILE A 99 -9.91 5.93 16.27
CA ILE A 99 -10.95 5.38 17.16
C ILE A 99 -12.31 6.01 16.84
N ARG A 100 -12.36 7.33 16.64
CA ARG A 100 -13.58 8.03 16.26
C ARG A 100 -14.14 7.50 14.93
N GLN A 101 -13.30 7.33 13.91
CA GLN A 101 -13.75 6.79 12.63
C GLN A 101 -14.22 5.33 12.72
N LEU A 102 -13.52 4.49 13.49
CA LEU A 102 -13.96 3.12 13.75
C LEU A 102 -15.30 3.06 14.48
N LYS A 103 -15.52 3.93 15.49
CA LYS A 103 -16.81 4.03 16.17
C LYS A 103 -17.91 4.39 15.18
N ILE A 104 -17.71 5.41 14.34
CA ILE A 104 -18.69 5.82 13.33
C ILE A 104 -19.04 4.66 12.37
N ILE A 105 -18.04 3.90 11.91
CA ILE A 105 -18.25 2.77 10.98
C ILE A 105 -18.98 1.62 11.66
N LYS A 106 -18.58 1.24 12.88
CA LYS A 106 -19.24 0.16 13.62
C LYS A 106 -20.68 0.51 13.99
N THR A 107 -20.97 1.78 14.24
CA THR A 107 -22.33 2.29 14.53
C THR A 107 -23.14 2.56 13.25
N GLY A 108 -22.57 2.38 12.05
CA GLY A 108 -23.30 2.57 10.78
C GLY A 108 -23.58 4.04 10.44
N GLY A 109 -22.83 4.99 10.98
CA GLY A 109 -23.00 6.43 10.70
C GLY A 109 -24.05 7.14 11.57
N CYS A 110 -24.75 6.43 12.45
CA CYS A 110 -25.73 7.00 13.37
C CYS A 110 -25.02 7.69 14.54
N VAL A 111 -24.70 8.98 14.41
CA VAL A 111 -24.11 9.77 15.53
C VAL A 111 -25.19 10.27 16.51
N PHE A 112 -26.47 10.20 16.13
CA PHE A 112 -27.60 10.64 16.95
C PHE A 112 -28.63 9.52 17.14
N GLY A 113 -28.88 9.16 18.39
CA GLY A 113 -30.10 8.48 18.82
C GLY A 113 -29.93 7.01 19.21
N GLY A 114 -29.88 6.75 20.51
CA GLY A 114 -30.00 5.40 21.06
C GLY A 114 -29.32 5.25 22.40
N ALA A 115 -29.87 5.90 23.43
CA ALA A 115 -29.57 5.55 24.81
C ALA A 115 -30.04 4.11 25.05
N ASN A 116 -29.15 3.16 24.84
CA ASN A 116 -29.20 1.88 25.55
C ASN A 116 -27.77 1.55 25.94
N GLN A 117 -27.50 1.68 27.24
CA GLN A 117 -26.33 1.14 27.91
C GLN A 117 -26.35 -0.37 27.74
N GLN A 118 -25.78 -0.86 26.65
CA GLN A 118 -25.21 -2.20 26.65
C GLN A 118 -23.73 -2.01 27.01
N GLU A 119 -23.38 -2.43 28.21
CA GLU A 119 -22.04 -2.39 28.81
C GLU A 119 -20.95 -2.77 27.80
N ASP A 120 -19.78 -2.11 27.94
CA ASP A 120 -18.67 -2.03 26.99
C ASP A 120 -17.63 -3.17 27.07
N PRO A 121 -17.72 -4.21 26.22
CA PRO A 121 -16.58 -5.02 25.78
C PRO A 121 -16.08 -4.58 24.38
N ASN A 122 -16.76 -3.62 23.73
CA ASN A 122 -16.42 -3.16 22.38
C ASN A 122 -15.36 -2.04 22.38
N GLU A 123 -15.31 -1.18 23.40
CA GLU A 123 -14.37 -0.05 23.40
C GLU A 123 -12.90 -0.50 23.41
N GLU A 124 -12.54 -1.42 24.30
CA GLU A 124 -11.19 -2.00 24.32
C GLU A 124 -10.85 -2.71 22.99
N SER A 125 -11.85 -3.34 22.36
CA SER A 125 -11.66 -3.99 21.06
C SER A 125 -11.37 -2.98 19.94
N ILE A 126 -12.06 -1.83 19.94
CA ILE A 126 -11.87 -0.72 18.98
C ILE A 126 -10.51 -0.07 19.20
N GLU A 127 -10.11 0.11 20.45
CA GLU A 127 -8.81 0.62 20.84
C GLU A 127 -7.66 -0.25 20.34
N ARG A 128 -7.77 -1.57 20.52
CA ARG A 128 -6.80 -2.56 20.01
C ARG A 128 -6.77 -2.58 18.48
N GLU A 129 -7.92 -2.46 17.84
CA GLU A 129 -8.05 -2.39 16.37
C GLU A 129 -7.40 -1.13 15.81
N ALA A 130 -7.65 0.04 16.40
CA ALA A 130 -7.02 1.30 16.02
C ALA A 130 -5.49 1.23 16.13
N ALA A 131 -4.98 0.68 17.24
CA ALA A 131 -3.54 0.47 17.42
C ALA A 131 -2.98 -0.50 16.37
N ALA A 132 -3.70 -1.57 16.03
CA ALA A 132 -3.30 -2.52 15.01
C ALA A 132 -3.25 -1.89 13.61
N LEU A 133 -4.20 -1.02 13.26
CA LEU A 133 -4.24 -0.28 12.00
C LEU A 133 -3.04 0.65 11.85
N ILE A 134 -2.73 1.44 12.88
CA ILE A 134 -1.56 2.33 12.91
C ILE A 134 -0.30 1.54 12.59
N LEU A 135 -0.10 0.40 13.27
CA LEU A 135 1.08 -0.44 13.06
C LEU A 135 1.08 -1.10 11.68
N GLN A 136 -0.07 -1.50 11.15
CA GLN A 136 -0.18 -2.11 9.82
C GLN A 136 0.20 -1.14 8.69
N TYR A 137 -0.25 0.10 8.77
CA TYR A 137 0.00 1.11 7.74
C TYR A 137 1.31 1.89 7.95
N SER A 138 1.95 1.76 9.12
CA SER A 138 3.19 2.46 9.49
C SER A 138 4.30 2.36 8.44
N GLN A 139 4.60 1.16 7.98
CA GLN A 139 5.67 0.89 7.02
C GLN A 139 5.40 1.56 5.67
N GLU A 140 4.17 1.49 5.18
CA GLU A 140 3.82 2.13 3.90
C GLU A 140 3.76 3.65 4.03
N TYR A 141 3.31 4.16 5.17
CA TYR A 141 3.31 5.59 5.48
C TYR A 141 4.73 6.15 5.45
N VAL A 142 5.66 5.56 6.22
CA VAL A 142 7.07 6.01 6.26
C VAL A 142 7.70 6.01 4.87
N LYS A 143 7.47 4.95 4.08
CA LYS A 143 7.95 4.89 2.68
C LYS A 143 7.39 6.01 1.82
N SER A 144 6.11 6.34 2.00
CA SER A 144 5.43 7.38 1.24
C SER A 144 5.90 8.78 1.64
N VAL A 145 6.19 9.00 2.94
CA VAL A 145 6.83 10.23 3.45
C VAL A 145 8.21 10.41 2.84
N VAL A 146 9.08 9.40 2.95
CA VAL A 146 10.47 9.47 2.45
C VAL A 146 10.53 9.66 0.93
N LYS A 147 9.59 9.05 0.19
CA LYS A 147 9.45 9.22 -1.27
C LYS A 147 8.79 10.54 -1.67
N LYS A 148 8.47 11.42 -0.71
CA LYS A 148 7.80 12.70 -0.93
C LYS A 148 6.48 12.55 -1.72
N ARG A 149 5.73 11.47 -1.46
CA ARG A 149 4.44 11.20 -2.11
C ARG A 149 3.25 11.76 -1.34
N LEU A 150 3.46 12.18 -0.09
CA LEU A 150 2.40 12.67 0.82
C LEU A 150 2.41 14.19 0.96
N ILE A 151 2.68 14.90 -0.14
CA ILE A 151 2.73 16.36 -0.16
C ILE A 151 1.29 16.91 -0.23
N PHE A 152 0.99 17.91 0.59
CA PHE A 152 -0.28 18.64 0.45
C PHE A 152 -0.31 19.41 -0.87
N PRO A 153 -1.40 19.34 -1.64
CA PRO A 153 -1.56 20.17 -2.82
C PRO A 153 -1.53 21.65 -2.42
N SER A 154 -0.44 22.35 -2.74
CA SER A 154 -0.27 23.78 -2.48
C SER A 154 -0.95 24.68 -3.51
N LYS A 155 -1.46 24.10 -4.61
CA LYS A 155 -2.12 24.84 -5.69
C LYS A 155 -3.64 24.57 -5.70
N PRO A 156 -4.47 25.61 -5.88
CA PRO A 156 -5.93 25.46 -5.93
C PRO A 156 -6.43 24.48 -7.00
N ILE A 157 -5.70 24.37 -8.11
CA ILE A 157 -5.97 23.50 -9.27
C ILE A 157 -5.95 22.00 -8.87
N HIS A 158 -5.35 21.65 -7.73
CA HIS A 158 -5.27 20.29 -7.23
C HIS A 158 -6.36 19.92 -6.21
N GLY A 159 -7.41 20.75 -6.05
CA GLY A 159 -8.55 20.42 -5.19
C GLY A 159 -8.28 20.68 -3.71
N VAL A 160 -8.01 21.95 -3.38
CA VAL A 160 -7.70 22.46 -2.02
C VAL A 160 -8.79 22.21 -0.96
N SER A 161 -10.04 21.91 -1.34
CA SER A 161 -11.15 21.81 -0.38
C SER A 161 -11.16 20.53 0.47
N ASN A 162 -10.55 19.43 0.01
CA ASN A 162 -10.67 18.12 0.67
C ASN A 162 -9.45 17.74 1.55
N TYR A 163 -8.41 18.57 1.60
CA TYR A 163 -7.12 18.21 2.21
C TYR A 163 -6.58 19.30 3.15
N ALA A 164 -7.35 19.63 4.18
CA ALA A 164 -6.80 20.43 5.28
C ALA A 164 -5.79 19.59 6.09
N PRO A 165 -4.62 20.13 6.47
CA PRO A 165 -3.71 19.46 7.38
C PRO A 165 -4.39 19.20 8.73
N LYS A 166 -4.42 17.93 9.16
CA LYS A 166 -4.80 17.57 10.53
C LYS A 166 -3.59 17.78 11.46
N HIS A 167 -3.06 16.71 12.06
CA HIS A 167 -1.96 16.81 13.04
C HIS A 167 -0.59 17.12 12.43
N CYS A 168 -0.46 17.15 11.09
CA CYS A 168 0.79 17.44 10.40
C CYS A 168 0.61 18.62 9.44
N ARG A 169 1.34 19.72 9.66
CA ARG A 169 1.25 20.94 8.83
C ARG A 169 1.92 20.80 7.47
N ALA A 170 3.04 20.08 7.40
CA ALA A 170 3.89 20.01 6.20
C ALA A 170 3.55 18.86 5.24
N MET A 171 2.89 17.82 5.72
CA MET A 171 2.61 16.59 4.96
C MET A 171 1.35 15.92 5.47
N MET A 172 0.73 15.09 4.63
CA MET A 172 -0.46 14.33 5.01
C MET A 172 -0.19 13.50 6.28
N CYS A 173 -1.07 13.63 7.26
CA CYS A 173 -0.93 12.96 8.54
C CYS A 173 -1.22 11.45 8.42
N LEU A 174 -0.70 10.63 9.34
CA LEU A 174 -0.93 9.17 9.35
C LEU A 174 -2.42 8.82 9.43
N CYS A 175 -3.21 9.55 10.22
CA CYS A 175 -4.67 9.31 10.29
C CYS A 175 -5.35 9.57 8.95
N GLN A 176 -4.99 10.63 8.22
CA GLN A 176 -5.51 10.92 6.89
C GLN A 176 -5.06 9.88 5.86
N PHE A 177 -3.82 9.42 5.97
CA PHE A 177 -3.31 8.35 5.11
C PHE A 177 -4.07 7.04 5.31
N ILE A 178 -4.41 6.70 6.56
CA ILE A 178 -5.23 5.53 6.87
C ILE A 178 -6.66 5.75 6.37
N ASP A 179 -7.22 6.95 6.54
CA ASP A 179 -8.55 7.31 6.05
C ASP A 179 -8.68 7.07 4.54
N GLU A 180 -7.77 7.62 3.73
CA GLU A 180 -7.79 7.43 2.27
C GLU A 180 -7.60 5.98 1.80
N ARG A 181 -6.99 5.13 2.62
CA ARG A 181 -6.59 3.77 2.22
C ARG A 181 -7.43 2.66 2.81
N HIS A 182 -8.00 2.88 3.98
CA HIS A 182 -8.73 1.89 4.73
C HIS A 182 -10.22 2.22 4.78
N PHE A 183 -10.57 3.46 5.14
CA PHE A 183 -11.96 3.86 5.35
C PHE A 183 -12.64 4.36 4.07
N ASN A 184 -11.95 5.19 3.29
CA ASN A 184 -12.44 5.73 2.03
C ASN A 184 -11.49 5.39 0.86
N PRO A 185 -11.34 4.09 0.51
CA PRO A 185 -10.45 3.67 -0.55
C PRO A 185 -10.90 4.24 -1.89
N LYS A 186 -10.08 5.14 -2.47
CA LYS A 186 -10.34 5.66 -3.81
C LYS A 186 -10.45 4.51 -4.83
N PRO A 187 -11.43 4.56 -5.76
CA PRO A 187 -11.53 3.56 -6.80
C PRO A 187 -10.21 3.52 -7.58
N LYS A 188 -9.71 2.31 -7.85
CA LYS A 188 -8.46 2.17 -8.59
C LYS A 188 -8.65 2.82 -9.96
N LYS A 189 -7.71 3.67 -10.38
CA LYS A 189 -7.80 4.47 -11.62
C LYS A 189 -8.13 3.65 -12.88
N TRP A 190 -7.84 2.36 -12.89
CA TRP A 190 -8.17 1.47 -14.02
C TRP A 190 -9.66 1.14 -14.13
N TYR A 191 -10.45 1.26 -13.06
CA TYR A 191 -11.92 1.13 -13.10
C TYR A 191 -12.62 2.46 -13.41
N ALA A 192 -12.11 3.58 -12.90
CA ALA A 192 -12.74 4.90 -13.04
C ALA A 192 -12.73 5.46 -14.48
N LYS A 193 -12.06 4.79 -15.44
CA LYS A 193 -12.09 5.15 -16.87
C LYS A 193 -13.27 4.50 -17.61
N TYR A 194 -13.94 3.52 -16.99
CA TYR A 194 -15.02 2.73 -17.59
C TYR A 194 -16.38 2.97 -16.94
N ILE A 195 -16.48 3.99 -16.10
CA ILE A 195 -17.72 4.54 -15.51
C ILE A 195 -17.75 6.01 -15.92
#